data_AF-A0A1V5NF70-F1
#
_entry.id   AF-A0A1V5NF70-F1
#
_cell.length_a   1.000
_cell.length_b   1.000
_cell.length_c   1.000
_cell.angle_alpha   90.00
_cell.angle_beta   90.00
_cell.angle_gamma   90.00
#
_symmetry.space_group_name_H-M   'P 1'
#
loop_
_entity.id
_entity.type
_entity.pdbx_description
1 polymer ?
#
loop_
_entity_poly.entity_id
_entity_poly.type
_entity_poly.pdbx_seq_one_letter_code
_entity_poly.pdbx_strand_id
1 'polypeptide(L)'
;MKIGNDIRLLASGPRCGIGELFIPDNEPGSSIMPGKVNPTQCEAMTMVAAQVLGNDVAINIGGATGHFELNVFKPMMIYNFLHSARLIGDVCVSFNDKCAVGIAPIHENIRKNLENSLMLVTALNTKIGYYKAAEIAQTAHKQGKTLKAMSVELGYVTPEQFDEWVKPEEMVGL
;
A
#
# COMPACT_ATOMS: atom_id res chain seq x y z
N MET A 1 -1.47 -4.76 -10.39
CA MET A 1 -1.59 -5.59 -9.17
C MET A 1 -1.20 -4.83 -7.90
N LYS A 2 0.08 -4.47 -7.71
CA LYS A 2 0.58 -3.80 -6.48
C LYS A 2 -0.17 -2.50 -6.16
N ILE A 3 -0.32 -1.60 -7.13
CA ILE A 3 -1.04 -0.32 -6.95
C ILE A 3 -2.47 -0.55 -6.43
N GLY A 4 -3.26 -1.38 -7.10
CA GLY A 4 -4.62 -1.71 -6.64
C GLY A 4 -4.65 -2.33 -5.24
N ASN A 5 -3.68 -3.16 -4.89
CA ASN A 5 -3.54 -3.75 -3.55
C ASN A 5 -3.21 -2.71 -2.47
N ASP A 6 -2.27 -1.81 -2.74
CA ASP A 6 -1.90 -0.75 -1.81
C ASP A 6 -3.07 0.18 -1.53
N ILE A 7 -3.75 0.63 -2.58
CA ILE A 7 -4.88 1.56 -2.43
C ILE A 7 -6.00 0.91 -1.60
N ARG A 8 -6.40 -0.34 -1.89
CA ARG A 8 -7.44 -1.01 -1.10
C ARG A 8 -7.01 -1.31 0.35
N LEU A 9 -5.72 -1.53 0.58
CA LEU A 9 -5.18 -1.77 1.92
C LEU A 9 -5.16 -0.47 2.74
N LEU A 10 -4.65 0.61 2.17
CA LEU A 10 -4.63 1.94 2.80
C LEU A 10 -6.04 2.50 3.01
N ALA A 11 -7.00 2.16 2.15
CA ALA A 11 -8.42 2.51 2.30
C ALA A 11 -9.23 1.53 3.17
N SER A 12 -8.62 0.48 3.72
CA SER A 12 -9.33 -0.48 4.57
C SER A 12 -9.87 0.19 5.84
N GLY A 13 -11.14 -0.03 6.18
CA GLY A 13 -11.79 0.67 7.28
C GLY A 13 -13.32 0.58 7.24
N PRO A 14 -14.05 1.59 7.76
CA PRO A 14 -13.54 2.90 8.22
C PRO A 14 -12.98 2.90 9.66
N ARG A 15 -13.22 1.85 10.45
CA ARG A 15 -12.84 1.82 11.89
C ARG A 15 -11.92 0.67 12.29
N CYS A 16 -11.82 -0.37 11.46
CA CYS A 16 -11.11 -1.61 11.81
C CYS A 16 -10.06 -1.99 10.74
N GLY A 17 -9.38 -1.00 10.16
CA GLY A 17 -8.35 -1.17 9.13
C GLY A 17 -7.25 -0.12 9.25
N ILE A 18 -6.50 0.12 8.18
CA ILE A 18 -5.46 1.17 8.13
C ILE A 18 -6.09 2.56 8.04
N GLY A 19 -7.03 2.75 7.11
CA GLY A 19 -7.83 3.97 6.98
C GLY A 19 -7.03 5.25 6.68
N GLU A 20 -5.89 5.16 6.02
CA GLU A 20 -5.08 6.34 5.67
C GLU A 20 -5.57 7.05 4.40
N LEU A 21 -6.26 6.32 3.51
CA LEU A 21 -6.81 6.87 2.29
C LEU A 21 -8.33 6.80 2.26
N PHE A 22 -8.94 7.86 1.76
CA PHE A 22 -10.29 7.86 1.24
C PHE A 22 -10.25 7.51 -0.26
N ILE A 23 -11.25 6.76 -0.72
CA ILE A 23 -11.51 6.48 -2.13
C ILE A 23 -12.99 6.76 -2.45
N PRO A 24 -13.32 7.18 -3.68
CA PRO A 24 -14.70 7.44 -4.08
C PRO A 24 -15.65 6.25 -3.90
N ASP A 25 -16.87 6.54 -3.45
CA ASP A 25 -17.99 5.61 -3.43
C ASP A 25 -18.76 5.72 -4.75
N ASN A 26 -18.69 4.69 -5.58
CA ASN A 26 -19.37 4.64 -6.87
C ASN A 26 -20.68 3.85 -6.81
N GLU A 27 -20.81 2.92 -5.86
CA GLU A 27 -21.95 2.02 -5.75
C GLU A 27 -22.13 1.47 -4.32
N PRO A 28 -23.37 1.16 -3.90
CA PRO A 28 -23.60 0.50 -2.63
C PRO A 28 -22.82 -0.82 -2.51
N GLY A 29 -21.91 -0.90 -1.54
CA GLY A 29 -20.99 -2.03 -1.38
C GLY A 29 -21.58 -3.27 -0.72
N SER A 30 -22.83 -3.23 -0.25
CA SER A 30 -23.50 -4.41 0.32
C SER A 30 -25.01 -4.30 0.23
N SER A 31 -25.65 -5.41 -0.11
CA SER A 31 -27.10 -5.57 -0.07
C SER A 31 -27.69 -5.57 1.35
N ILE A 32 -26.88 -5.83 2.39
CA ILE A 32 -27.34 -6.00 3.78
C ILE A 32 -26.69 -5.05 4.78
N MET A 33 -25.57 -4.39 4.41
CA MET A 33 -24.87 -3.43 5.28
C MET A 33 -25.02 -2.01 4.73
N PRO A 34 -26.04 -1.23 5.16
CA PRO A 34 -26.23 0.14 4.71
C PRO A 34 -24.99 1.00 4.97
N GLY A 35 -24.59 1.78 3.97
CA GLY A 35 -23.43 2.69 4.04
C GLY A 35 -22.06 2.01 3.93
N LYS A 36 -21.99 0.69 3.70
CA LYS A 36 -20.71 0.01 3.39
C LYS A 36 -20.30 0.32 1.95
N VAL A 37 -19.07 0.75 1.77
CA VAL A 37 -18.41 1.00 0.48
C VAL A 37 -17.25 0.04 0.31
N ASN A 38 -17.08 -0.54 -0.88
CA ASN A 38 -15.98 -1.45 -1.19
C ASN A 38 -15.03 -0.84 -2.22
N PRO A 39 -13.74 -1.23 -2.24
CA PRO A 39 -12.76 -0.78 -3.21
C PRO A 39 -12.89 -1.53 -4.57
N THR A 40 -14.05 -1.49 -5.20
CA THR A 40 -14.41 -2.30 -6.39
C THR A 40 -13.49 -2.05 -7.60
N GLN A 41 -13.03 -0.83 -7.80
CA GLN A 41 -12.07 -0.52 -8.87
C GLN A 41 -10.70 -1.18 -8.63
N CYS A 42 -10.28 -1.29 -7.37
CA CYS A 42 -9.08 -2.05 -7.01
C CYS A 42 -9.28 -3.55 -7.26
N GLU A 43 -10.46 -4.08 -6.93
CA GLU A 43 -10.82 -5.48 -7.19
C GLU A 43 -10.74 -5.80 -8.69
N ALA A 44 -11.39 -4.99 -9.53
CA ALA A 44 -11.33 -5.12 -10.99
C ALA A 44 -9.90 -5.06 -11.53
N MET A 45 -9.09 -4.09 -11.07
CA MET A 45 -7.68 -3.98 -11.45
C MET A 45 -6.87 -5.24 -11.08
N THR A 46 -7.12 -5.82 -9.90
CA THR A 46 -6.40 -7.04 -9.48
C THR A 46 -6.84 -8.27 -10.28
N MET A 47 -8.12 -8.40 -10.62
CA MET A 47 -8.62 -9.48 -11.48
C MET A 47 -8.06 -9.37 -12.90
N VAL A 48 -8.05 -8.17 -13.49
CA VAL A 48 -7.45 -7.93 -14.81
C VAL A 48 -5.96 -8.27 -14.80
N ALA A 49 -5.23 -7.84 -13.77
CA ALA A 49 -3.82 -8.18 -13.67
C ALA A 49 -3.60 -9.71 -13.61
N ALA A 50 -4.40 -10.45 -12.84
CA ALA A 50 -4.32 -11.92 -12.81
C ALA A 50 -4.60 -12.54 -14.19
N GLN A 51 -5.63 -12.05 -14.90
CA GLN A 51 -5.96 -12.51 -16.25
C GLN A 51 -4.82 -12.26 -17.24
N VAL A 52 -4.18 -11.09 -17.19
CA VAL A 52 -3.05 -10.74 -18.05
C VAL A 52 -1.86 -11.68 -17.81
N LEU A 53 -1.56 -12.02 -16.55
CA LEU A 53 -0.52 -13.02 -16.24
C LEU A 53 -0.86 -14.39 -16.82
N GLY A 54 -2.12 -14.83 -16.76
CA GLY A 54 -2.55 -16.08 -17.39
C GLY A 54 -2.39 -16.06 -18.91
N ASN A 55 -2.76 -14.95 -19.55
CA ASN A 55 -2.60 -14.75 -20.99
C ASN A 55 -1.12 -14.78 -21.39
N ASP A 56 -0.23 -14.20 -20.57
CA ASP A 56 1.22 -14.21 -20.81
C ASP A 56 1.78 -15.65 -20.81
N VAL A 57 1.36 -16.49 -19.87
CA VAL A 57 1.74 -17.91 -19.86
C VAL A 57 1.27 -18.61 -21.15
N ALA A 58 0.03 -18.37 -21.59
CA ALA A 58 -0.47 -18.94 -22.85
C ALA A 58 0.37 -18.49 -24.05
N ILE A 59 0.73 -17.20 -24.13
CA ILE A 59 1.59 -16.65 -25.19
C ILE A 59 2.96 -17.30 -25.16
N ASN A 60 3.58 -17.46 -23.98
CA ASN A 60 4.90 -18.09 -23.84
C ASN A 60 4.89 -19.55 -24.34
N ILE A 61 3.87 -20.33 -23.98
CA ILE A 61 3.71 -21.70 -24.46
C ILE A 61 3.51 -21.73 -25.98
N GLY A 62 2.65 -20.86 -26.53
CA GLY A 62 2.47 -20.73 -27.97
C GLY A 62 3.77 -20.35 -28.70
N GLY A 63 4.54 -19.42 -28.14
CA GLY A 63 5.81 -18.96 -28.69
C GLY A 63 6.87 -20.05 -28.74
N ALA A 64 6.92 -20.91 -27.72
CA ALA A 64 7.87 -22.02 -27.63
C ALA A 64 7.54 -23.23 -28.52
N THR A 65 6.34 -23.29 -29.12
CA THR A 65 5.83 -24.48 -29.86
C THR A 65 5.96 -24.34 -31.39
N GLY A 66 6.95 -23.60 -31.87
CA GLY A 66 7.26 -23.51 -33.29
C GLY A 66 7.96 -24.78 -33.82
N HIS A 67 7.62 -25.21 -35.04
CA HIS A 67 8.30 -26.32 -35.71
C HIS A 67 8.83 -25.85 -37.08
N PHE A 68 10.13 -26.03 -37.29
CA PHE A 68 10.84 -25.69 -38.54
C PHE A 68 10.53 -24.27 -39.04
N GLU A 69 9.99 -24.12 -40.25
CA GLU A 69 9.82 -22.84 -40.92
C GLU A 69 8.67 -21.99 -40.36
N LEU A 70 7.76 -22.55 -39.55
CA LEU A 70 6.56 -21.81 -39.13
C LEU A 70 6.00 -22.21 -37.77
N ASN A 71 5.89 -21.23 -36.87
CA ASN A 71 5.03 -21.33 -35.68
C ASN A 71 3.55 -21.16 -36.09
N VAL A 72 2.73 -22.18 -35.81
CA VAL A 72 1.29 -22.24 -36.15
C VAL A 72 0.35 -21.82 -35.02
N PHE A 73 0.86 -21.42 -33.86
CA PHE A 73 0.09 -20.93 -32.71
C PHE A 73 -0.26 -19.43 -32.80
N LYS A 74 0.03 -18.78 -33.94
CA LYS A 74 -0.13 -17.32 -34.14
C LYS A 74 -1.53 -16.81 -33.74
N PRO A 75 -2.66 -17.45 -34.12
CA PRO A 75 -3.99 -16.94 -33.77
C PRO A 75 -4.23 -16.89 -32.25
N MET A 76 -3.78 -17.91 -31.51
CA MET A 76 -3.92 -17.96 -30.05
C MET A 76 -3.05 -16.89 -29.39
N MET A 77 -1.81 -16.72 -29.85
CA MET A 77 -0.90 -15.70 -29.30
C MET A 77 -1.44 -14.29 -29.52
N ILE A 78 -1.87 -13.95 -30.74
CA ILE A 78 -2.38 -12.61 -31.04
C ILE A 78 -3.70 -12.33 -30.31
N TYR A 79 -4.57 -13.34 -30.15
CA TYR A 79 -5.79 -13.21 -29.35
C TYR A 79 -5.47 -12.82 -27.91
N ASN A 80 -4.60 -13.58 -27.24
CA ASN A 80 -4.24 -13.32 -25.84
C ASN A 80 -3.54 -11.97 -25.67
N PHE A 81 -2.70 -11.57 -26.63
CA PHE A 81 -2.04 -10.28 -26.63
C PHE A 81 -3.05 -9.13 -26.73
N LEU A 82 -3.94 -9.17 -27.73
CA LEU A 82 -4.95 -8.12 -27.92
C LEU A 82 -5.98 -8.08 -26.79
N HIS A 83 -6.34 -9.24 -26.24
CA HIS A 83 -7.22 -9.33 -25.07
C HIS A 83 -6.58 -8.65 -23.86
N SER A 84 -5.31 -8.96 -23.55
CA SER A 84 -4.56 -8.28 -22.49
C SER A 84 -4.46 -6.78 -22.71
N ALA A 85 -4.11 -6.34 -23.93
CA ALA A 85 -3.97 -4.92 -24.24
C ALA A 85 -5.29 -4.15 -24.01
N ARG A 86 -6.43 -4.73 -24.43
CA ARG A 86 -7.76 -4.15 -24.19
C ARG A 86 -8.08 -4.07 -22.71
N LEU A 87 -7.95 -5.18 -21.97
CA LEU A 87 -8.26 -5.20 -20.54
C LEU A 87 -7.43 -4.19 -19.73
N ILE A 88 -6.13 -4.08 -20.06
CA ILE A 88 -5.24 -3.10 -19.40
C ILE A 88 -5.71 -1.67 -19.70
N GLY A 89 -5.97 -1.35 -20.96
CA GLY A 89 -6.45 -0.02 -21.36
C GLY A 89 -7.74 0.35 -20.62
N ASP A 90 -8.74 -0.54 -20.69
CA ASP A 90 -10.07 -0.32 -20.11
C ASP A 90 -10.00 -0.19 -18.58
N VAL A 91 -9.22 -1.04 -17.90
CA VAL A 91 -9.13 -0.98 -16.43
C VAL A 91 -8.33 0.22 -15.95
N CYS A 92 -7.31 0.67 -16.70
CA CYS A 92 -6.56 1.88 -16.36
C CYS A 92 -7.45 3.13 -16.44
N VAL A 93 -8.26 3.26 -17.49
CA VAL A 93 -9.22 4.37 -17.63
C VAL A 93 -10.28 4.29 -16.54
N SER A 94 -10.91 3.12 -16.34
CA SER A 94 -11.93 2.95 -15.29
C SER A 94 -11.39 3.25 -13.89
N PHE A 95 -10.19 2.75 -13.57
CA PHE A 95 -9.56 2.99 -12.28
C PHE A 95 -9.20 4.46 -12.09
N ASN A 96 -8.71 5.14 -13.14
CA ASN A 96 -8.42 6.56 -13.09
C ASN A 96 -9.69 7.35 -12.75
N ASP A 97 -10.71 7.20 -13.59
CA ASP A 97 -11.91 8.03 -13.57
C ASP A 97 -12.78 7.79 -12.34
N LYS A 98 -12.80 6.55 -11.83
CA LYS A 98 -13.69 6.13 -10.74
C LYS A 98 -12.99 5.90 -9.41
N CYS A 99 -11.65 6.02 -9.34
CA CYS A 99 -10.92 5.83 -8.09
C CYS A 99 -9.77 6.83 -7.97
N ALA A 100 -8.77 6.76 -8.86
CA ALA A 100 -7.49 7.42 -8.66
C ALA A 100 -7.58 8.93 -8.51
N VAL A 101 -8.39 9.59 -9.36
CA VAL A 101 -8.54 11.06 -9.32
C VAL A 101 -9.23 11.58 -8.06
N GLY A 102 -9.95 10.70 -7.35
CA GLY A 102 -10.66 11.04 -6.11
C GLY A 102 -9.99 10.52 -4.84
N ILE A 103 -8.77 9.97 -4.92
CA ILE A 103 -8.02 9.56 -3.74
C ILE A 103 -7.70 10.80 -2.90
N ALA A 104 -8.00 10.73 -1.60
CA ALA A 104 -7.68 11.81 -0.66
C ALA A 104 -7.07 11.25 0.63
N PRO A 105 -6.11 11.95 1.25
CA PRO A 105 -5.53 11.53 2.52
C PRO A 105 -6.50 11.76 3.68
N ILE A 106 -6.56 10.81 4.62
CA ILE A 106 -7.23 10.97 5.91
C ILE A 106 -6.17 11.41 6.92
N HIS A 107 -5.91 12.71 6.96
CA HIS A 107 -4.82 13.30 7.76
C HIS A 107 -4.87 12.93 9.25
N GLU A 108 -6.07 12.79 9.82
CA GLU A 108 -6.24 12.36 11.22
C GLU A 108 -5.64 10.97 11.46
N ASN A 109 -5.97 10.00 10.60
CA ASN A 109 -5.48 8.63 10.72
C ASN A 109 -3.97 8.55 10.41
N ILE A 110 -3.51 9.26 9.38
CA ILE A 110 -2.08 9.32 9.04
C ILE A 110 -1.27 9.87 10.22
N ARG A 111 -1.71 10.98 10.82
CA ARG A 111 -1.06 11.58 11.99
C ARG A 111 -1.05 10.63 13.19
N LYS A 112 -2.21 10.00 13.47
CA LYS A 112 -2.32 9.02 14.54
C LYS A 112 -1.35 7.84 14.35
N ASN A 113 -1.23 7.31 13.13
CA ASN A 113 -0.31 6.20 12.85
C ASN A 113 1.15 6.64 12.98
N LEU A 114 1.48 7.85 12.53
CA LEU A 114 2.81 8.44 12.67
C LEU A 114 3.21 8.58 14.14
N GLU A 115 2.35 9.17 14.97
CA GLU A 115 2.62 9.44 16.39
C GLU A 115 2.70 8.15 17.24
N ASN A 116 2.01 7.08 16.81
CA ASN A 116 2.06 5.78 17.47
C ASN A 116 3.21 4.89 16.98
N SER A 117 3.90 5.26 15.90
CA SER A 117 4.97 4.44 15.33
C SER A 117 6.20 4.40 16.24
N LEU A 118 6.68 3.19 16.52
CA LEU A 118 7.94 2.99 17.25
C LEU A 118 9.17 3.08 16.36
N MET A 119 9.01 3.26 15.04
CA MET A 119 10.14 3.30 14.10
C MET A 119 10.81 4.67 14.00
N LEU A 120 10.19 5.73 14.52
CA LEU A 120 10.81 7.05 14.65
C LEU A 120 12.06 7.03 15.55
N VAL A 121 12.19 5.99 16.38
CA VAL A 121 13.36 5.72 17.22
C VAL A 121 14.68 5.67 16.44
N THR A 122 14.63 5.38 15.14
CA THR A 122 15.81 5.33 14.27
C THR A 122 16.55 6.67 14.20
N ALA A 123 15.85 7.79 14.36
CA ALA A 123 16.47 9.12 14.47
C ALA A 123 17.42 9.24 15.68
N LEU A 124 17.19 8.45 16.74
CA LEU A 124 18.01 8.46 17.95
C LEU A 124 19.32 7.67 17.77
N ASN A 125 19.44 6.81 16.76
CA ASN A 125 20.63 5.95 16.58
C ASN A 125 21.94 6.76 16.52
N THR A 126 21.94 7.91 15.84
CA THR A 126 23.13 8.78 15.70
C THR A 126 23.41 9.64 16.92
N LYS A 127 22.47 9.70 17.88
CA LYS A 127 22.55 10.54 19.09
C LYS A 127 22.93 9.73 20.33
N ILE A 128 22.32 8.55 20.49
CA ILE A 128 22.47 7.71 21.69
C ILE A 128 22.99 6.30 21.39
N GLY A 129 23.18 5.94 20.12
CA GLY A 129 23.61 4.62 19.69
C GLY A 129 22.48 3.61 19.55
N TYR A 130 22.71 2.57 18.74
CA TYR A 130 21.72 1.55 18.38
C TYR A 130 21.11 0.83 19.59
N TYR A 131 21.93 0.38 20.55
CA TYR A 131 21.43 -0.44 21.66
C TYR A 131 20.45 0.31 22.56
N LYS A 132 20.73 1.59 22.88
CA LYS A 132 19.83 2.44 23.67
C LYS A 132 18.53 2.73 22.93
N ALA A 133 18.61 3.00 21.62
CA ALA A 133 17.42 3.20 20.78
C ALA A 133 16.56 1.93 20.70
N ALA A 134 17.19 0.76 20.52
CA ALA A 134 16.49 -0.53 20.51
C ALA A 134 15.79 -0.82 21.85
N GLU A 135 16.44 -0.52 22.97
CA GLU A 135 15.86 -0.66 24.31
C GLU A 135 14.64 0.23 24.52
N ILE A 136 14.69 1.50 24.08
CA ILE A 136 13.53 2.41 24.09
C ILE A 136 12.35 1.79 23.34
N ALA A 137 12.56 1.35 22.10
CA ALA A 137 11.48 0.82 21.28
C ALA A 137 10.88 -0.47 21.85
N GLN A 138 11.71 -1.40 22.31
CA GLN A 138 11.25 -2.66 22.90
C GLN A 138 10.48 -2.42 24.21
N THR A 139 10.95 -1.51 25.04
CA THR A 139 10.31 -1.21 26.32
C THR A 139 9.01 -0.42 26.13
N ALA A 140 8.99 0.53 25.19
CA ALA A 140 7.79 1.27 24.78
C ALA A 140 6.69 0.31 24.30
N HIS A 141 7.05 -0.66 23.44
CA HIS A 141 6.13 -1.68 22.96
C HIS A 141 5.56 -2.54 24.11
N LYS A 142 6.43 -3.06 24.97
CA LYS A 142 6.02 -3.92 26.11
C LYS A 142 5.10 -3.19 27.09
N GLN A 143 5.31 -1.90 27.29
CA GLN A 143 4.56 -1.10 28.26
C GLN A 143 3.40 -0.31 27.65
N GLY A 144 3.19 -0.37 26.32
CA GLY A 144 2.15 0.40 25.64
C GLY A 144 2.34 1.93 25.77
N LYS A 145 3.58 2.40 25.85
CA LYS A 145 3.94 3.81 25.98
C LYS A 145 4.45 4.37 24.65
N THR A 146 4.37 5.69 24.48
CA THR A 146 4.96 6.36 23.31
C THR A 146 6.48 6.34 23.38
N LEU A 147 7.15 6.48 22.22
CA LEU A 147 8.61 6.59 22.16
C LEU A 147 9.13 7.74 23.02
N LYS A 148 8.48 8.91 22.97
CA LYS A 148 8.89 10.08 23.75
C LYS A 148 8.82 9.80 25.25
N ALA A 149 7.70 9.27 25.73
CA ALA A 149 7.53 8.94 27.14
C ALA A 149 8.62 7.95 27.60
N MET A 150 8.88 6.90 26.83
CA MET A 150 9.87 5.88 27.18
C MET A 150 11.32 6.39 27.10
N SER A 151 11.64 7.25 26.14
CA SER A 151 12.98 7.84 25.99
C SER A 151 13.38 8.68 27.22
N VAL A 152 12.40 9.41 27.77
CA VAL A 152 12.55 10.25 28.96
C VAL A 152 12.59 9.39 30.22
N GLU A 153 11.73 8.39 30.34
CA GLU A 153 11.67 7.49 31.50
C GLU A 153 12.96 6.68 31.70
N LEU A 154 13.58 6.20 30.62
CA LEU A 154 14.88 5.53 30.66
C LEU A 154 16.06 6.47 30.90
N GLY A 155 15.83 7.79 30.89
CA GLY A 155 16.85 8.81 31.11
C GLY A 155 17.88 8.93 29.99
N TYR A 156 17.59 8.40 28.80
CA TYR A 156 18.51 8.46 27.65
C TYR A 156 18.41 9.77 26.88
N VAL A 157 17.26 10.45 26.97
CA VAL A 157 16.95 11.66 26.21
C VAL A 157 16.05 12.56 27.06
N THR A 158 16.26 13.88 27.05
CA THR A 158 15.29 14.82 27.65
C THR A 158 14.08 15.04 26.72
N PRO A 159 12.93 15.55 27.21
CA PRO A 159 11.80 15.89 26.35
C PRO A 159 12.17 16.84 25.21
N GLU A 160 13.01 17.83 25.47
CA GLU A 160 13.45 18.86 24.52
C GLU A 160 14.37 18.25 23.45
N GLN A 161 15.32 17.39 23.87
CA GLN A 161 16.18 16.67 22.94
C GLN A 161 15.38 15.74 22.03
N PHE A 162 14.34 15.08 22.55
CA PHE A 162 13.49 14.24 21.72
C PHE A 162 12.76 15.06 20.65
N ASP A 163 12.16 16.19 21.03
CA ASP A 163 11.45 17.07 20.09
C ASP A 163 12.41 17.73 19.08
N GLU A 164 13.65 17.99 19.47
CA GLU A 164 14.67 18.53 18.58
C GLU A 164 15.16 17.49 17.56
N TRP A 165 15.34 16.23 17.98
CA TRP A 165 15.99 15.20 17.16
C TRP A 165 15.02 14.32 16.37
N VAL A 166 13.78 14.15 16.84
CA VAL A 166 12.79 13.27 16.22
C VAL A 166 11.74 14.12 15.51
N LYS A 167 12.09 14.54 14.29
CA LYS A 167 11.23 15.36 13.42
C LYS A 167 10.85 14.60 12.16
N PRO A 168 9.67 13.97 12.10
CA PRO A 168 9.25 13.19 10.93
C PRO A 168 9.37 13.92 9.59
N GLU A 169 9.14 15.22 9.57
CA GLU A 169 9.27 16.09 8.40
C GLU A 169 10.71 16.19 7.86
N GLU A 170 11.72 15.98 8.70
CA GLU A 170 13.15 15.93 8.32
C GLU A 170 13.62 14.48 8.03
N MET A 171 12.77 13.47 8.24
CA MET A 171 13.11 12.04 8.10
C MET A 171 12.70 11.42 6.75
N VAL A 172 12.25 12.24 5.80
CA VAL A 172 11.72 11.77 4.49
C VAL A 172 12.69 11.92 3.31
N GLY A 173 13.92 12.38 3.56
CA GLY A 173 14.99 12.44 2.54
C GLY A 173 14.73 13.42 1.38
N LEU A 174 13.90 14.45 1.62
CA LEU A 174 13.65 15.55 0.68
C LEU A 174 14.78 16.58 0.68
#